data_AF-A0A1V9G4T5-F1
#
_entry.id   AF-A0A1V9G4T5-F1
#
_cell.length_a   1.000
_cell.length_b   1.000
_cell.length_c   1.000
_cell.angle_alpha   90.00
_cell.angle_beta   90.00
_cell.angle_gamma   90.00
#
_symmetry.space_group_name_H-M   'P 1'
#
loop_
_entity.id
_entity.type
_entity.pdbx_description
1 polymer ?
#
loop_
_entity_poly.entity_id
_entity_poly.type
_entity_poly.pdbx_seq_one_letter_code
_entity_poly.pdbx_strand_id
1 'polypeptide(L)'
;MRIKSIVFACLFLTLSGYSQQNPIADTWYNIERSLRTKDNLEATRKRLQQLKQEAIANKDYASVARAYCYTMLLQDQKKEDTFYFRNSAFIDSILLSPADIALKGMMHYLQGQRLWKFSQKYLKFNRGLYETKDLPVNYAAFTTGELDSLIKFHFEQAVAAAVDLQKTGKEPSVDKVIWLSSTPLSFIWKPSLVDIIYKEQISYNISDEESSFDRKRARPLLPVFFERFIF
;
A
#
# COMPACT_ATOMS: atom_id res chain seq x y z
N MET A 1 -74.48 -11.72 11.05
CA MET A 1 -73.57 -12.55 10.24
C MET A 1 -72.43 -11.68 9.75
N ARG A 2 -71.19 -12.08 10.08
CA ARG A 2 -69.88 -11.81 9.45
C ARG A 2 -69.70 -10.48 8.68
N ILE A 3 -68.80 -9.63 9.17
CA ILE A 3 -67.64 -9.00 8.48
C ILE A 3 -66.97 -8.09 9.55
N LYS A 4 -66.03 -8.64 10.31
CA LYS A 4 -65.07 -7.88 11.14
C LYS A 4 -63.75 -8.65 11.13
N SER A 5 -63.10 -8.66 9.99
CA SER A 5 -61.72 -9.09 9.82
C SER A 5 -61.23 -8.33 8.60
N ILE A 6 -60.07 -7.69 8.72
CA ILE A 6 -59.34 -6.84 7.76
C ILE A 6 -59.17 -5.42 8.34
N VAL A 7 -58.45 -5.30 9.46
CA VAL A 7 -57.54 -4.17 9.74
C VAL A 7 -56.42 -4.72 10.66
N PHE A 8 -55.70 -5.73 10.19
CA PHE A 8 -54.50 -6.24 10.87
C PHE A 8 -53.46 -6.60 9.80
N ALA A 9 -53.16 -5.64 8.93
CA ALA A 9 -52.28 -5.88 7.78
C ALA A 9 -51.52 -4.62 7.31
N CYS A 10 -51.20 -3.68 8.19
CA CYS A 10 -50.38 -2.51 7.84
C CYS A 10 -49.37 -2.11 8.95
N LEU A 11 -48.93 -3.03 9.80
CA LEU A 11 -47.95 -2.73 10.87
C LEU A 11 -46.84 -3.77 10.97
N PHE A 12 -46.46 -4.32 9.82
CA PHE A 12 -45.16 -4.95 9.60
C PHE A 12 -44.56 -4.38 8.32
N LEU A 13 -44.39 -3.04 8.28
CA LEU A 13 -43.29 -2.46 7.53
C LEU A 13 -42.02 -2.89 8.26
N THR A 14 -41.60 -4.12 7.97
CA THR A 14 -40.25 -4.56 8.25
C THR A 14 -39.34 -3.56 7.54
N LEU A 15 -38.74 -2.68 8.33
CA LEU A 15 -37.45 -2.09 8.00
C LEU A 15 -36.48 -3.27 7.80
N SER A 16 -36.52 -3.85 6.60
CA SER A 16 -35.38 -4.53 6.04
C SER A 16 -34.38 -3.42 5.74
N GLY A 17 -33.71 -2.96 6.80
CA GLY A 17 -32.43 -2.29 6.66
C GLY A 17 -31.49 -3.30 6.02
N TYR A 18 -31.49 -3.35 4.70
CA TYR A 18 -30.37 -3.90 3.96
C TYR A 18 -29.19 -3.02 4.36
N SER A 19 -28.42 -3.49 5.34
CA SER A 19 -27.04 -3.07 5.50
C SER A 19 -26.41 -3.24 4.12
N GLN A 20 -26.19 -2.13 3.42
CA GLN A 20 -25.44 -2.13 2.18
C GLN A 20 -24.00 -2.46 2.57
N GLN A 21 -23.70 -3.75 2.72
CA GLN A 21 -22.34 -4.23 2.70
C GLN A 21 -21.72 -3.73 1.42
N ASN A 22 -20.77 -2.81 1.54
CA ASN A 22 -20.08 -2.25 0.39
C ASN A 22 -19.23 -3.38 -0.22
N PRO A 23 -19.65 -3.99 -1.34
CA PRO A 23 -19.07 -5.24 -1.81
C PRO A 23 -17.60 -5.07 -2.23
N ILE A 24 -17.18 -3.82 -2.48
CA ILE A 24 -15.79 -3.45 -2.77
C ILE A 24 -14.92 -3.47 -1.50
N ALA A 25 -15.44 -2.98 -0.36
CA ALA A 25 -14.73 -3.02 0.91
C ALA A 25 -14.51 -4.47 1.37
N ASP A 26 -15.54 -5.31 1.24
CA ASP A 26 -15.46 -6.75 1.52
C ASP A 26 -14.45 -7.44 0.58
N THR A 27 -14.35 -7.00 -0.68
CA THR A 27 -13.39 -7.57 -1.64
C THR A 27 -11.95 -7.30 -1.20
N TRP A 28 -11.59 -6.06 -0.87
CA TRP A 28 -10.21 -5.72 -0.46
C TRP A 28 -9.82 -6.40 0.84
N TYR A 29 -10.73 -6.43 1.82
CA TYR A 29 -10.52 -7.14 3.07
C TYR A 29 -10.21 -8.63 2.87
N ASN A 30 -10.95 -9.30 1.98
CA ASN A 30 -10.69 -10.71 1.65
C ASN A 30 -9.32 -10.92 1.00
N ILE A 31 -8.87 -9.99 0.16
CA ILE A 31 -7.54 -10.03 -0.44
C ILE A 31 -6.45 -9.87 0.63
N GLU A 32 -6.59 -8.88 1.51
CA GLU A 32 -5.65 -8.64 2.61
C GLU A 32 -5.56 -9.86 3.54
N ARG A 33 -6.72 -10.44 3.87
CA ARG A 33 -6.80 -11.68 4.65
C ARG A 33 -6.05 -12.81 3.95
N SER A 34 -6.30 -13.05 2.66
CA SER A 34 -5.64 -14.11 1.88
C SER A 34 -4.12 -13.90 1.78
N LEU A 35 -3.67 -12.66 1.59
CA LEU A 35 -2.24 -12.33 1.66
C LEU A 35 -1.66 -12.66 3.04
N ARG A 36 -2.38 -12.37 4.12
CA ARG A 36 -1.93 -12.66 5.49
C ARG A 36 -1.87 -14.16 5.79
N THR A 37 -2.92 -14.91 5.46
CA THR A 37 -3.03 -16.35 5.73
C THR A 37 -2.31 -17.22 4.71
N LYS A 38 -1.89 -16.64 3.58
CA LYS A 38 -1.29 -17.33 2.43
C LYS A 38 -2.22 -18.40 1.83
N ASP A 39 -3.53 -18.24 2.01
CA ASP A 39 -4.53 -19.11 1.42
C ASP A 39 -4.93 -18.62 0.02
N ASN A 40 -5.41 -19.53 -0.83
CA ASN A 40 -6.09 -19.19 -2.10
C ASN A 40 -5.35 -18.19 -3.02
N LEU A 41 -4.00 -18.15 -2.99
CA LEU A 41 -3.19 -17.13 -3.69
C LEU A 41 -3.49 -17.02 -5.19
N GLU A 42 -3.84 -18.13 -5.85
CA GLU A 42 -4.19 -18.12 -7.26
C GLU A 42 -5.53 -17.42 -7.54
N ALA A 43 -6.53 -17.63 -6.68
CA ALA A 43 -7.81 -16.93 -6.77
C ALA A 43 -7.63 -15.44 -6.48
N THR A 44 -6.82 -15.11 -5.46
CA THR A 44 -6.46 -13.73 -5.10
C THR A 44 -5.75 -13.02 -6.23
N ARG A 45 -4.82 -13.70 -6.92
CA ARG A 45 -4.14 -13.17 -8.12
C ARG A 45 -5.11 -12.84 -9.24
N LYS A 46 -6.04 -13.75 -9.56
CA LYS A 46 -7.07 -13.51 -10.59
C LYS A 46 -7.97 -12.34 -10.21
N ARG A 47 -8.36 -12.24 -8.94
CA ARG A 47 -9.20 -11.14 -8.44
C ARG A 47 -8.48 -9.79 -8.52
N LEU A 48 -7.20 -9.75 -8.14
CA LEU A 48 -6.36 -8.55 -8.27
C LEU A 48 -6.25 -8.08 -9.72
N GLN A 49 -6.12 -9.01 -10.68
CA GLN A 49 -6.07 -8.67 -12.10
C GLN A 49 -7.40 -8.07 -12.59
N GLN A 50 -8.54 -8.63 -12.17
CA GLN A 50 -9.87 -8.08 -12.49
C GLN A 50 -10.04 -6.66 -11.91
N LEU A 51 -9.77 -6.49 -10.61
CA LEU A 51 -9.87 -5.19 -9.95
C LEU A 51 -8.97 -4.14 -10.60
N LYS A 52 -7.76 -4.53 -11.02
CA LYS A 52 -6.86 -3.64 -11.76
C LYS A 52 -7.48 -3.19 -13.08
N GLN A 53 -8.05 -4.11 -13.86
CA GLN A 53 -8.67 -3.79 -15.15
C GLN A 53 -9.90 -2.88 -14.97
N GLU A 54 -10.76 -3.19 -14.00
CA GLU A 54 -11.92 -2.36 -13.63
C GLU A 54 -11.48 -0.96 -13.18
N ALA A 55 -10.45 -0.87 -12.33
CA ALA A 55 -9.92 0.40 -11.84
C ALA A 55 -9.30 1.24 -12.97
N ILE A 56 -8.59 0.63 -13.92
CA ILE A 56 -8.07 1.32 -15.11
C ILE A 56 -9.23 1.87 -15.95
N ALA A 57 -10.26 1.06 -16.22
CA ALA A 57 -11.42 1.48 -17.00
C ALA A 57 -12.16 2.66 -16.33
N ASN A 58 -12.26 2.64 -15.00
CA ASN A 58 -12.93 3.67 -14.21
C ASN A 58 -12.01 4.86 -13.85
N LYS A 59 -10.75 4.88 -14.31
CA LYS A 59 -9.74 5.88 -13.93
C LYS A 59 -9.57 6.04 -12.41
N ASP A 60 -9.76 4.95 -11.66
CA ASP A 60 -9.57 4.89 -10.22
C ASP A 60 -8.11 4.55 -9.89
N TYR A 61 -7.24 5.55 -10.00
CA TYR A 61 -5.79 5.36 -9.86
C TYR A 61 -5.36 4.88 -8.48
N ALA A 62 -6.15 5.13 -7.43
CA ALA A 62 -5.87 4.62 -6.09
C ALA A 62 -6.08 3.11 -6.00
N SER A 63 -7.17 2.62 -6.58
CA SER A 63 -7.42 1.18 -6.72
C SER A 63 -6.40 0.51 -7.66
N VAL A 64 -5.96 1.19 -8.73
CA VAL A 64 -4.87 0.69 -9.59
C VAL A 64 -3.58 0.51 -8.79
N ALA A 65 -3.17 1.52 -8.02
CA ALA A 65 -1.97 1.46 -7.19
C ALA A 65 -2.06 0.34 -6.14
N ARG A 66 -3.22 0.18 -5.48
CA ARG A 66 -3.45 -0.90 -4.51
C ARG A 66 -3.34 -2.28 -5.15
N ALA A 67 -3.95 -2.48 -6.33
CA ALA A 67 -3.88 -3.74 -7.04
C ALA A 67 -2.44 -4.11 -7.44
N TYR A 68 -1.65 -3.14 -7.90
CA TYR A 68 -0.23 -3.32 -8.18
C TYR A 68 0.57 -3.68 -6.92
N CYS A 69 0.36 -2.94 -5.82
CA CYS A 69 1.02 -3.22 -4.54
C CYS A 69 0.73 -4.64 -4.06
N TYR A 70 -0.54 -5.06 -4.07
CA TYR A 70 -0.90 -6.41 -3.61
C TYR A 70 -0.43 -7.51 -4.56
N THR A 71 -0.35 -7.23 -5.86
CA THR A 71 0.28 -8.16 -6.82
C THR A 71 1.75 -8.36 -6.50
N MET A 72 2.48 -7.27 -6.22
CA MET A 72 3.89 -7.32 -5.79
C MET A 72 4.04 -8.12 -4.50
N LEU A 73 3.25 -7.82 -3.48
CA LEU A 73 3.31 -8.54 -2.20
C LEU A 73 3.00 -10.03 -2.36
N LEU A 74 2.04 -10.39 -3.21
CA LEU A 74 1.72 -11.79 -3.52
C LEU A 74 2.90 -12.50 -4.20
N GLN A 75 3.62 -11.81 -5.10
CA GLN A 75 4.79 -12.37 -5.76
C GLN A 75 5.97 -12.55 -4.78
N ASP A 76 6.16 -11.61 -3.85
CA ASP A 76 7.21 -11.70 -2.82
C ASP A 76 7.04 -12.91 -1.90
N GLN A 77 5.81 -13.40 -1.72
CA GLN A 77 5.55 -14.59 -0.90
C GLN A 77 6.11 -15.88 -1.49
N LYS A 78 6.45 -15.90 -2.79
CA LYS A 78 6.95 -17.10 -3.47
C LYS A 78 8.40 -17.48 -3.11
N LYS A 79 9.03 -16.79 -2.14
CA LYS A 79 10.34 -17.11 -1.52
C LYS A 79 11.56 -17.08 -2.46
N GLU A 80 11.49 -16.37 -3.58
CA GLU A 80 12.67 -16.16 -4.42
C GLU A 80 13.21 -14.75 -4.15
N ASP A 81 14.15 -14.66 -3.20
CA ASP A 81 14.73 -13.38 -2.75
C ASP A 81 15.30 -12.55 -3.93
N THR A 82 15.84 -13.21 -4.96
CA THR A 82 16.37 -12.61 -6.19
C THR A 82 15.31 -11.84 -7.02
N PHE A 83 14.03 -12.07 -6.79
CA PHE A 83 12.94 -11.41 -7.52
C PHE A 83 12.39 -10.16 -6.82
N TYR A 84 12.91 -9.79 -5.64
CA TYR A 84 12.38 -8.67 -4.86
C TYR A 84 12.23 -7.37 -5.69
N PHE A 85 13.27 -6.95 -6.40
CA PHE A 85 13.20 -5.75 -7.26
C PHE A 85 12.51 -6.01 -8.60
N ARG A 86 12.53 -7.25 -9.11
CA ARG A 86 11.79 -7.63 -10.32
C ARG A 86 10.28 -7.49 -10.10
N ASN A 87 9.79 -7.89 -8.93
CA ASN A 87 8.38 -7.79 -8.56
C ASN A 87 7.91 -6.33 -8.44
N SER A 88 8.83 -5.38 -8.21
CA SER A 88 8.54 -3.94 -8.14
C SER A 88 8.93 -3.15 -9.39
N ALA A 89 9.48 -3.79 -10.44
CA ALA A 89 9.98 -3.10 -11.65
C ALA A 89 8.88 -2.33 -12.42
N PHE A 90 7.60 -2.68 -12.20
CA PHE A 90 6.49 -1.93 -12.75
C PHE A 90 6.41 -0.49 -12.20
N ILE A 91 6.94 -0.23 -10.99
CA ILE A 91 6.94 1.10 -10.38
C ILE A 91 7.76 2.05 -11.24
N ASP A 92 9.00 1.66 -11.55
CA ASP A 92 9.88 2.45 -12.42
C ASP A 92 9.25 2.68 -13.80
N SER A 93 8.62 1.64 -14.36
CA SER A 93 7.93 1.73 -15.66
C SER A 93 6.81 2.78 -15.64
N ILE A 94 6.01 2.82 -14.55
CA ILE A 94 4.93 3.80 -14.39
C ILE A 94 5.49 5.21 -14.18
N LEU A 95 6.54 5.35 -13.35
CA LEU A 95 7.17 6.64 -13.07
C LEU A 95 7.79 7.28 -14.32
N LEU A 96 8.39 6.48 -15.19
CA LEU A 96 8.97 6.91 -16.48
C LEU A 96 7.91 7.20 -17.55
N SER A 97 6.70 6.62 -17.42
CA SER A 97 5.60 6.83 -18.37
C SER A 97 4.84 8.14 -18.12
N PRO A 98 4.06 8.67 -19.08
CA PRO A 98 3.13 9.78 -18.87
C PRO A 98 1.85 9.34 -18.12
N ALA A 99 2.01 8.80 -16.92
CA ALA A 99 0.91 8.39 -16.04
C ALA A 99 0.28 9.57 -15.27
N ASP A 100 -0.96 9.36 -14.79
CA ASP A 100 -1.69 10.30 -13.94
C ASP A 100 -0.93 10.65 -12.65
N ILE A 101 -1.07 11.89 -12.18
CA ILE A 101 -0.34 12.40 -11.02
C ILE A 101 -0.69 11.64 -9.72
N ALA A 102 -1.94 11.21 -9.54
CA ALA A 102 -2.32 10.40 -8.39
C ALA A 102 -1.61 9.05 -8.42
N LEU A 103 -1.61 8.38 -9.59
CA LEU A 103 -0.90 7.13 -9.75
C LEU A 103 0.61 7.30 -9.50
N LYS A 104 1.22 8.35 -10.07
CA LYS A 104 2.65 8.65 -9.87
C LYS A 104 2.98 8.92 -8.40
N GLY A 105 2.17 9.72 -7.71
CA GLY A 105 2.38 10.01 -6.28
C GLY A 105 2.37 8.73 -5.44
N MET A 106 1.40 7.85 -5.66
CA MET A 106 1.34 6.55 -4.97
C MET A 106 2.49 5.61 -5.38
N MET A 107 2.94 5.63 -6.64
CA MET A 107 4.11 4.86 -7.07
C MET A 107 5.40 5.35 -6.43
N HIS A 108 5.61 6.67 -6.33
CA HIS A 108 6.73 7.25 -5.59
C HIS A 108 6.69 6.82 -4.11
N TYR A 109 5.52 6.91 -3.46
CA TYR A 109 5.35 6.43 -2.08
C TYR A 109 5.73 4.94 -1.94
N LEU A 110 5.20 4.07 -2.82
CA LEU A 110 5.48 2.64 -2.79
C LEU A 110 6.96 2.33 -3.03
N GLN A 111 7.63 3.07 -3.92
CA GLN A 111 9.06 2.92 -4.17
C GLN A 111 9.89 3.31 -2.94
N GLY A 112 9.58 4.45 -2.31
CA GLY A 112 10.24 4.89 -1.07
C GLY A 112 10.11 3.83 0.03
N GLN A 113 8.89 3.30 0.23
CA GLN A 113 8.63 2.20 1.16
C GLN A 113 9.41 0.92 0.82
N ARG A 114 9.50 0.57 -0.48
CA ARG A 114 10.22 -0.61 -0.95
C ARG A 114 11.71 -0.49 -0.65
N LEU A 115 12.31 0.65 -0.98
CA LEU A 115 13.73 0.93 -0.76
C LEU A 115 14.07 1.03 0.73
N TRP A 116 13.19 1.62 1.54
CA TRP A 116 13.37 1.64 2.99
C TRP A 116 13.30 0.24 3.59
N LYS A 117 12.29 -0.56 3.25
CA LYS A 117 12.22 -1.96 3.69
C LYS A 117 13.44 -2.75 3.23
N PHE A 118 13.94 -2.45 2.02
CA PHE A 118 15.19 -3.01 1.55
C PHE A 118 16.33 -2.63 2.50
N SER A 119 16.58 -1.33 2.74
CA SER A 119 17.69 -0.88 3.59
C SER A 119 17.68 -1.50 5.01
N GLN A 120 16.49 -1.76 5.58
CA GLN A 120 16.34 -2.43 6.87
C GLN A 120 16.56 -3.95 6.83
N LYS A 121 16.14 -4.64 5.75
CA LYS A 121 16.22 -6.11 5.62
C LYS A 121 17.65 -6.63 5.44
N TYR A 122 18.56 -5.84 4.85
CA TYR A 122 19.93 -6.31 4.49
C TYR A 122 21.00 -6.16 5.55
N LEU A 123 20.66 -5.75 6.77
CA LEU A 123 21.59 -5.93 7.89
C LEU A 123 21.89 -7.42 8.18
N LYS A 124 21.16 -8.37 7.56
CA LYS A 124 21.25 -9.83 7.81
C LYS A 124 21.57 -10.72 6.59
N PHE A 125 21.64 -10.20 5.35
CA PHE A 125 21.78 -11.04 4.13
C PHE A 125 22.66 -10.39 3.04
N ASN A 126 23.19 -11.20 2.12
CA ASN A 126 24.07 -10.75 1.02
C ASN A 126 23.32 -9.91 -0.03
N ARG A 127 23.61 -8.60 -0.10
CA ARG A 127 23.04 -7.67 -1.09
C ARG A 127 23.23 -8.10 -2.54
N GLY A 128 24.34 -8.76 -2.87
CA GLY A 128 24.64 -9.18 -4.24
C GLY A 128 23.60 -10.14 -4.82
N LEU A 129 22.85 -10.86 -3.97
CA LEU A 129 21.75 -11.74 -4.41
C LEU A 129 20.55 -10.96 -4.96
N TYR A 130 20.46 -9.67 -4.69
CA TYR A 130 19.35 -8.81 -5.11
C TYR A 130 19.74 -7.89 -6.28
N GLU A 131 20.99 -7.99 -6.77
CA GLU A 131 21.41 -7.24 -7.93
C GLU A 131 20.66 -7.69 -9.18
N THR A 132 20.16 -6.71 -9.92
CA THR A 132 19.30 -6.92 -11.09
C THR A 132 19.84 -6.09 -12.25
N LYS A 133 20.87 -6.62 -12.92
CA LYS A 133 21.57 -5.93 -14.01
C LYS A 133 20.72 -5.74 -15.28
N ASP A 134 19.62 -6.46 -15.37
CA ASP A 134 18.65 -6.39 -16.47
C ASP A 134 17.49 -5.41 -16.23
N LEU A 135 17.40 -4.81 -15.03
CA LEU A 135 16.42 -3.77 -14.73
C LEU A 135 16.97 -2.37 -15.02
N PRO A 136 16.10 -1.36 -15.26
CA PRO A 136 16.54 0.01 -15.52
C PRO A 136 17.39 0.60 -14.40
N VAL A 137 17.12 0.21 -13.16
CA VAL A 137 17.84 0.67 -11.97
C VAL A 137 18.21 -0.53 -11.10
N ASN A 138 19.51 -0.72 -10.88
CA ASN A 138 20.01 -1.77 -10.00
C ASN A 138 20.08 -1.28 -8.54
N TYR A 139 18.94 -1.22 -7.87
CA TYR A 139 18.84 -0.65 -6.53
C TYR A 139 19.74 -1.33 -5.48
N ALA A 140 20.04 -2.62 -5.63
CA ALA A 140 20.89 -3.35 -4.70
C ALA A 140 22.37 -2.93 -4.75
N ALA A 141 22.81 -2.33 -5.87
CA ALA A 141 24.19 -1.89 -6.04
C ALA A 141 24.48 -0.53 -5.39
N PHE A 142 23.45 0.25 -5.03
CA PHE A 142 23.64 1.53 -4.36
C PHE A 142 24.18 1.36 -2.95
N THR A 143 25.04 2.28 -2.54
CA THR A 143 25.46 2.46 -1.15
C THR A 143 24.28 2.82 -0.26
N THR A 144 24.45 2.71 1.06
CA THR A 144 23.40 3.11 2.02
C THR A 144 23.01 4.58 1.86
N GLY A 145 23.99 5.49 1.74
CA GLY A 145 23.70 6.93 1.59
C GLY A 145 22.99 7.28 0.28
N GLU A 146 23.29 6.58 -0.81
CA GLU A 146 22.56 6.72 -2.08
C GLU A 146 21.11 6.22 -1.96
N LEU A 147 20.90 5.09 -1.28
CA LEU A 147 19.54 4.60 -1.01
C LEU A 147 18.75 5.54 -0.12
N ASP A 148 19.36 6.10 0.94
CA ASP A 148 18.68 7.06 1.82
C ASP A 148 18.29 8.33 1.05
N SER A 149 19.17 8.81 0.17
CA SER A 149 18.88 9.93 -0.73
C SER A 149 17.72 9.62 -1.68
N LEU A 150 17.68 8.41 -2.25
CA LEU A 150 16.60 7.96 -3.12
C LEU A 150 15.27 7.80 -2.37
N ILE A 151 15.29 7.22 -1.16
CA ILE A 151 14.10 7.08 -0.31
C ILE A 151 13.51 8.45 -0.02
N LYS A 152 14.35 9.40 0.40
CA LYS A 152 13.95 10.79 0.64
C LYS A 152 13.36 11.44 -0.61
N PHE A 153 14.04 11.32 -1.76
CA PHE A 153 13.53 11.82 -3.04
C PHE A 153 12.14 11.27 -3.35
N HIS A 154 11.92 9.96 -3.22
CA HIS A 154 10.63 9.34 -3.50
C HIS A 154 9.52 9.82 -2.53
N PHE A 155 9.80 9.97 -1.24
CA PHE A 155 8.84 10.54 -0.31
C PHE A 155 8.51 12.00 -0.64
N GLU A 156 9.50 12.82 -0.97
CA GLU A 156 9.30 14.23 -1.35
C GLU A 156 8.45 14.36 -2.62
N GLN A 157 8.69 13.52 -3.64
CA GLN A 157 7.86 13.48 -4.85
C GLN A 157 6.42 13.04 -4.55
N ALA A 158 6.24 12.05 -3.65
CA ALA A 158 4.92 11.61 -3.23
C ALA A 158 4.14 12.72 -2.50
N VAL A 159 4.80 13.45 -1.60
CA VAL A 159 4.22 14.62 -0.91
C VAL A 159 3.86 15.71 -1.91
N ALA A 160 4.76 16.05 -2.84
CA ALA A 160 4.51 17.08 -3.84
C ALA A 160 3.28 16.76 -4.70
N ALA A 161 3.15 15.50 -5.15
CA ALA A 161 1.98 15.04 -5.90
C ALA A 161 0.69 15.11 -5.06
N ALA A 162 0.74 14.69 -3.79
CA ALA A 162 -0.42 14.74 -2.90
C ALA A 162 -0.87 16.18 -2.61
N VAL A 163 0.08 17.11 -2.41
CA VAL A 163 -0.22 18.54 -2.22
C VAL A 163 -0.85 19.16 -3.48
N ASP A 164 -0.38 18.80 -4.67
CA ASP A 164 -0.99 19.28 -5.93
C ASP A 164 -2.42 18.75 -6.10
N LEU A 165 -2.66 17.47 -5.80
CA LEU A 165 -4.00 16.88 -5.82
C LEU A 165 -4.96 17.55 -4.84
N GLN A 166 -4.48 17.87 -3.64
CA GLN A 166 -5.26 18.59 -2.63
C GLN A 166 -5.63 20.00 -3.11
N LYS A 167 -4.65 20.75 -3.64
CA LYS A 167 -4.86 22.11 -4.16
C LYS A 167 -5.83 22.15 -5.35
N THR A 168 -5.77 21.13 -6.20
CA THR A 168 -6.62 21.03 -7.40
C THR A 168 -7.98 20.38 -7.11
N GLY A 169 -8.25 19.94 -5.88
CA GLY A 169 -9.49 19.27 -5.50
C GLY A 169 -9.67 17.90 -6.16
N LYS A 170 -8.58 17.27 -6.62
CA LYS A 170 -8.56 15.96 -7.30
C LYS A 170 -8.07 14.83 -6.39
N GLU A 171 -7.93 15.11 -5.11
CA GLU A 171 -7.48 14.15 -4.12
C GLU A 171 -8.39 12.92 -4.06
N PRO A 172 -7.83 11.69 -4.10
CA PRO A 172 -8.61 10.47 -3.89
C PRO A 172 -9.28 10.46 -2.52
N SER A 173 -10.49 9.89 -2.43
CA SER A 173 -11.17 9.74 -1.14
C SER A 173 -10.36 8.89 -0.17
N VAL A 174 -10.42 9.22 1.12
CA VAL A 174 -9.64 8.52 2.16
C VAL A 174 -9.81 7.00 2.12
N ASP A 175 -11.02 6.50 1.87
CA ASP A 175 -11.31 5.05 1.88
C ASP A 175 -10.51 4.31 0.79
N LYS A 176 -10.08 5.02 -0.25
CA LYS A 176 -9.27 4.48 -1.33
C LYS A 176 -7.77 4.56 -1.09
N VAL A 177 -7.31 5.34 -0.10
CA VAL A 177 -5.88 5.59 0.16
C VAL A 177 -5.43 5.26 1.58
N ILE A 178 -6.36 5.01 2.50
CA ILE A 178 -6.05 4.71 3.91
C ILE A 178 -5.18 3.46 4.09
N TRP A 179 -5.26 2.52 3.13
CA TRP A 179 -4.43 1.31 3.07
C TRP A 179 -2.93 1.60 2.89
N LEU A 180 -2.57 2.81 2.44
CA LEU A 180 -1.18 3.25 2.37
C LEU A 180 -0.58 3.45 3.76
N SER A 181 -1.40 3.77 4.78
CA SER A 181 -0.89 3.90 6.14
C SER A 181 -0.63 2.51 6.73
N SER A 182 0.54 2.34 7.35
CA SER A 182 0.89 1.18 8.18
C SER A 182 0.05 1.08 9.46
N THR A 183 -0.45 2.22 9.95
CA THR A 183 -1.16 2.31 11.23
C THR A 183 -2.41 3.21 11.17
N PRO A 184 -3.39 2.99 10.26
CA PRO A 184 -4.54 3.88 10.09
C PRO A 184 -5.36 4.22 11.34
N LEU A 185 -5.41 3.36 12.36
CA LEU A 185 -6.09 3.71 13.62
C LEU A 185 -5.39 4.78 14.47
N SER A 186 -4.15 5.17 14.14
CA SER A 186 -3.46 6.22 14.87
C SER A 186 -3.95 7.63 14.50
N PHE A 187 -4.75 7.78 13.44
CA PHE A 187 -5.28 9.07 13.05
C PHE A 187 -6.50 9.41 13.90
N ILE A 188 -6.42 10.53 14.61
CA ILE A 188 -7.54 11.05 15.43
C ILE A 188 -8.66 11.62 14.55
N TRP A 189 -8.29 12.11 13.37
CA TRP A 189 -9.18 12.74 12.38
C TRP A 189 -9.11 12.00 11.06
N LYS A 190 -10.07 12.23 10.15
CA LYS A 190 -10.05 11.67 8.79
C LYS A 190 -8.81 12.23 8.04
N PRO A 191 -7.77 11.41 7.76
CA PRO A 191 -6.54 11.94 7.19
C PRO A 191 -6.69 12.23 5.69
N SER A 192 -5.98 13.24 5.22
CA SER A 192 -5.70 13.43 3.79
C SER A 192 -4.59 12.47 3.33
N LEU A 193 -4.44 12.31 2.02
CA LEU A 193 -3.31 11.58 1.41
C LEU A 193 -1.97 12.19 1.84
N VAL A 194 -1.90 13.51 1.97
CA VAL A 194 -0.72 14.24 2.46
C VAL A 194 -0.39 13.81 3.89
N ASP A 195 -1.37 13.77 4.78
CA ASP A 195 -1.19 13.34 6.18
C ASP A 195 -0.71 11.90 6.27
N ILE A 196 -1.25 11.03 5.42
CA ILE A 196 -0.84 9.62 5.34
C ILE A 196 0.63 9.51 4.95
N ILE A 197 1.05 10.21 3.88
CA ILE A 197 2.43 10.14 3.40
C ILE A 197 3.40 10.75 4.42
N TYR A 198 3.07 11.89 5.03
CA TYR A 198 3.94 12.52 6.03
C TYR A 198 4.16 11.63 7.25
N LYS A 199 3.11 11.00 7.77
CA LYS A 199 3.25 10.09 8.90
C LYS A 199 4.19 8.93 8.59
N GLU A 200 4.08 8.35 7.40
CA GLU A 200 4.97 7.28 6.95
C GLU A 200 6.42 7.77 6.77
N GLN A 201 6.61 8.98 6.26
CA GLN A 201 7.93 9.60 6.15
C GLN A 201 8.55 9.89 7.53
N ILE A 202 7.77 10.37 8.50
CA ILE A 202 8.24 10.57 9.88
C ILE A 202 8.72 9.25 10.48
N SER A 203 7.98 8.16 10.24
CA SER A 203 8.36 6.83 10.71
C SER A 203 9.70 6.38 10.12
N TYR A 204 9.96 6.70 8.85
CA TYR A 204 11.28 6.51 8.23
C TYR A 204 12.37 7.34 8.91
N ASN A 205 12.16 8.65 9.07
CA ASN A 205 13.16 9.57 9.63
C ASN A 205 13.57 9.17 11.06
N ILE A 206 12.60 8.81 11.91
CA ILE A 206 12.88 8.35 13.29
C ILE A 206 13.75 7.08 13.26
N SER A 207 13.44 6.13 12.39
CA SER A 207 14.23 4.89 12.28
C SER A 207 15.67 5.13 11.82
N ASP A 208 15.88 6.14 10.96
CA ASP A 208 17.22 6.51 10.50
C ASP A 208 18.03 7.18 11.63
N GLU A 209 17.42 8.09 12.38
CA GLU A 209 18.02 8.73 13.55
C GLU A 209 18.45 7.72 14.61
N GLU A 210 17.59 6.75 14.94
CA GLU A 210 17.91 5.65 15.88
C GLU A 210 19.06 4.77 15.34
N SER A 211 19.05 4.44 14.05
CA SER A 211 20.13 3.66 13.42
C SER A 211 21.47 4.39 13.40
N SER A 212 21.45 5.73 13.32
CA SER A 212 22.64 6.58 13.35
C SER A 212 23.23 6.67 14.76
N PHE A 213 22.37 6.59 15.79
CA PHE A 213 22.74 6.59 17.20
C PHE A 213 23.31 5.24 17.64
N ASP A 214 22.67 4.13 17.24
CA ASP A 214 23.13 2.76 17.53
C ASP A 214 24.43 2.39 16.79
N ARG A 215 24.70 3.02 15.64
CA ARG A 215 26.02 2.89 14.97
C ARG A 215 27.20 3.37 15.83
N LYS A 216 26.96 4.16 16.90
CA LYS A 216 27.99 4.58 17.89
C LYS A 216 28.10 3.66 19.11
N ARG A 217 27.15 2.73 19.34
CA ARG A 217 27.22 1.74 20.43
C ARG A 217 26.78 0.39 19.88
N ALA A 218 27.75 -0.41 19.45
CA ALA A 218 27.49 -1.75 18.95
C ALA A 218 26.77 -2.63 19.99
N ARG A 219 25.48 -2.86 19.79
CA ARG A 219 24.75 -4.14 19.89
C ARG A 219 23.35 -3.94 19.30
N PRO A 220 22.97 -4.64 18.21
CA PRO A 220 21.67 -4.43 17.61
C PRO A 220 20.57 -5.00 18.51
N LEU A 221 19.69 -4.13 19.02
CA LEU A 221 18.39 -4.55 19.53
C LEU A 221 17.53 -5.00 18.35
N LEU A 222 16.96 -6.20 18.46
CA LEU A 222 16.12 -6.82 17.44
C LEU A 222 14.84 -6.00 17.21
N PRO A 223 14.51 -5.59 15.98
CA PRO A 223 13.17 -5.10 15.69
C PRO A 223 12.22 -6.30 15.44
N VAL A 224 11.25 -6.43 16.33
CA VAL A 224 10.07 -7.30 16.23
C VAL A 224 9.08 -6.67 15.25
N PHE A 225 9.19 -6.92 13.94
CA PHE A 225 8.28 -6.28 12.97
C PHE A 225 7.84 -7.15 11.78
N PHE A 226 7.90 -8.48 11.92
CA PHE A 226 7.30 -9.40 10.93
C PHE A 226 5.79 -9.60 11.11
N GLU A 227 5.18 -9.04 12.15
CA GLU A 227 3.76 -9.27 12.48
C GLU A 227 2.80 -8.12 12.15
N ARG A 228 3.26 -6.97 11.64
CA ARG A 228 2.43 -5.75 11.55
C ARG A 228 1.96 -5.35 10.16
N PHE A 229 1.53 -6.32 9.35
CA PHE A 229 0.36 -6.08 8.48
C PHE A 229 -0.89 -6.40 9.31
N ILE A 230 -1.20 -5.51 10.26
CA ILE A 230 -2.39 -5.57 11.12
C ILE A 230 -3.27 -4.39 10.72
N PHE A 231 -4.28 -4.68 9.89
CA PHE A 231 -5.69 -4.50 10.25
C PHE A 231 -6.44 -5.78 9.88
#